data_AF-A0A1G0HXQ7-F1
#
_entry.id   AF-A0A1G0HXQ7-F1
#
_cell.length_a   1.000
_cell.length_b   1.000
_cell.length_c   1.000
_cell.angle_alpha   90.00
_cell.angle_beta   90.00
_cell.angle_gamma   90.00
#
_symmetry.space_group_name_H-M   'P 1'
#
loop_
_entity.id
_entity.type
_entity.pdbx_description
1 polymer ?
#
loop_
_entity_poly.entity_id
_entity_poly.type
_entity_poly.pdbx_seq_one_letter_code
_entity_poly.pdbx_strand_id
1 'polypeptide(L)'
;MLAGPIIGPLTTAATVALGLALAFVWIRDRVVIGRLERQVTELHQQIDDPATGWRARLSTCQTNGVTLTEAIGRQNTAVEEMQRNADAIAASARAAVAAVRAEGTKAASAATNILSRPRPAAGDECRAAFDLLRERAP
;
A
#
# COMPACT_ATOMS: atom_id res chain seq x y z
N MET A 1 -19.01 -16.86 -101.35
CA MET A 1 -20.14 -16.72 -100.39
C MET A 1 -19.62 -17.09 -99.02
N LEU A 2 -19.82 -16.20 -98.05
CA LEU A 2 -19.18 -16.16 -96.74
C LEU A 2 -19.69 -17.26 -95.79
N ALA A 3 -18.77 -18.02 -95.20
CA ALA A 3 -19.03 -18.84 -94.03
C ALA A 3 -18.61 -18.06 -92.77
N GLY A 4 -19.56 -17.41 -92.11
CA GLY A 4 -19.35 -16.77 -90.81
C GLY A 4 -19.66 -17.74 -89.67
N PRO A 5 -18.86 -17.80 -88.58
CA PRO A 5 -19.13 -18.70 -87.47
C PRO A 5 -20.32 -18.18 -86.66
N ILE A 6 -21.30 -19.07 -86.41
CA ILE A 6 -22.43 -18.82 -85.52
C ILE A 6 -21.91 -18.93 -84.08
N ILE A 7 -21.31 -17.85 -83.58
CA ILE A 7 -21.06 -17.67 -82.15
C ILE A 7 -22.42 -17.31 -81.54
N GLY A 8 -23.16 -18.33 -81.10
CA GLY A 8 -24.52 -18.18 -80.60
C GLY A 8 -24.62 -17.42 -79.27
N PRO A 9 -25.81 -16.92 -78.92
CA PRO A 9 -26.08 -16.16 -77.69
C PRO A 9 -25.86 -16.97 -76.39
N LEU A 10 -25.76 -18.30 -76.48
CA LEU A 10 -25.47 -19.18 -75.33
C LEU A 10 -24.03 -19.07 -74.83
N THR A 11 -23.05 -18.89 -75.73
CA THR A 11 -21.63 -18.79 -75.33
C THR A 11 -21.31 -17.44 -74.68
N THR A 12 -22.01 -16.38 -75.07
CA THR A 12 -21.90 -15.05 -74.44
C THR A 12 -22.60 -15.01 -73.08
N ALA A 13 -23.77 -15.64 -72.93
CA ALA A 13 -24.45 -15.70 -71.64
C ALA A 13 -23.62 -16.47 -70.58
N ALA A 14 -23.02 -17.60 -70.94
CA ALA A 14 -22.20 -18.40 -70.03
C ALA A 14 -20.91 -17.68 -69.59
N THR A 15 -20.25 -16.96 -70.50
CA THR A 15 -19.03 -16.18 -70.18
C THR A 15 -19.32 -14.98 -69.30
N VAL A 16 -20.44 -14.28 -69.52
CA VAL A 16 -20.89 -13.18 -68.65
C VAL A 16 -21.23 -13.70 -67.25
N ALA A 17 -21.94 -14.82 -67.15
CA ALA A 17 -22.27 -15.44 -65.86
C ALA A 17 -21.02 -15.84 -65.07
N LEU A 18 -20.01 -16.43 -65.73
CA LEU A 18 -18.75 -16.82 -65.09
C LEU A 18 -17.96 -15.59 -64.60
N GLY A 19 -17.91 -14.52 -65.41
CA GLY A 19 -17.25 -13.27 -65.05
C GLY A 19 -17.88 -12.60 -63.83
N LEU A 20 -19.21 -12.59 -63.75
CA LEU A 20 -19.94 -12.06 -62.59
C LEU A 20 -19.71 -12.90 -61.33
N ALA A 21 -19.66 -14.22 -61.44
CA ALA A 21 -19.39 -15.11 -60.30
C ALA A 21 -17.98 -14.89 -59.72
N LEU A 22 -16.95 -14.76 -60.57
CA LEU A 22 -15.59 -14.46 -60.15
C LEU A 22 -15.47 -13.07 -59.52
N ALA A 23 -16.12 -12.06 -60.10
CA ALA A 23 -16.18 -10.72 -59.52
C ALA A 23 -16.85 -10.72 -58.14
N PHE A 24 -17.94 -11.47 -57.97
CA PHE A 24 -18.63 -11.61 -56.68
C PHE A 24 -17.73 -12.26 -55.62
N VAL A 25 -17.03 -13.34 -55.97
CA VAL A 25 -16.07 -14.01 -55.07
C VAL A 25 -14.97 -13.03 -54.65
N TRP A 26 -14.38 -12.30 -55.60
CA TRP A 26 -13.33 -11.32 -55.33
C TRP A 26 -13.80 -10.17 -54.42
N ILE A 27 -14.99 -9.62 -54.67
CA ILE A 27 -15.60 -8.58 -53.83
C ILE A 27 -15.82 -9.12 -52.42
N ARG A 28 -16.35 -10.34 -52.28
CA ARG A 28 -16.60 -10.95 -50.97
C ARG A 28 -15.29 -11.14 -50.19
N ASP A 29 -14.26 -11.62 -50.84
CA ASP A 29 -12.95 -11.85 -50.22
C ASP A 29 -12.29 -10.53 -49.78
N ARG A 30 -12.35 -9.49 -50.62
CA ARG A 30 -11.91 -8.12 -50.28
C ARG A 30 -12.65 -7.56 -49.06
N VAL A 31 -13.95 -7.81 -48.94
CA VAL A 31 -14.75 -7.35 -47.79
C VAL A 31 -14.36 -8.08 -46.51
N VAL A 32 -14.08 -9.39 -46.58
CA VAL A 32 -13.62 -10.19 -45.44
C VAL A 32 -12.23 -9.77 -45.00
N ILE A 33 -11.28 -9.67 -45.94
CA ILE A 33 -9.90 -9.23 -45.66
C ILE A 33 -9.91 -7.82 -45.06
N GLY A 34 -10.64 -6.88 -45.66
CA GLY A 34 -10.72 -5.51 -45.14
C GLY A 34 -11.45 -5.37 -43.80
N ARG A 35 -12.27 -6.36 -43.40
CA ARG A 35 -12.84 -6.44 -42.04
C ARG A 35 -11.79 -6.96 -41.06
N LEU A 36 -11.05 -7.99 -41.46
CA LEU A 36 -10.01 -8.60 -40.65
C LEU A 36 -8.87 -7.61 -40.38
N GLU A 37 -8.41 -6.89 -41.40
CA GLU A 37 -7.40 -5.84 -41.27
C GLU A 37 -7.84 -4.77 -40.27
N ARG A 38 -9.09 -4.31 -40.34
CA ARG A 38 -9.63 -3.35 -39.37
C ARG A 38 -9.64 -3.89 -37.94
N GLN A 39 -10.08 -5.13 -37.75
CA GLN A 39 -10.06 -5.78 -36.43
C GLN A 39 -8.63 -5.93 -35.89
N VAL A 40 -7.67 -6.30 -36.75
CA VAL A 40 -6.26 -6.42 -36.37
C VAL A 40 -5.68 -5.05 -36.01
N THR A 41 -5.97 -4.00 -36.77
CA THR A 41 -5.52 -2.65 -36.46
C THR A 41 -6.13 -2.14 -35.16
N GLU A 42 -7.42 -2.33 -34.95
CA GLU A 42 -8.09 -1.94 -33.71
C GLU A 42 -7.52 -2.69 -32.50
N LEU A 43 -7.28 -4.00 -32.64
CA LEU A 43 -6.67 -4.80 -31.57
C LEU A 43 -5.21 -4.38 -31.30
N HIS A 44 -4.43 -4.10 -32.34
CA HIS A 44 -3.09 -3.54 -32.19
C HIS A 44 -3.14 -2.23 -31.42
N GLN A 45 -4.06 -1.33 -31.78
CA GLN A 45 -4.23 -0.07 -31.09
C GLN A 45 -4.62 -0.28 -29.62
N GLN A 46 -5.55 -1.17 -29.32
CA GLN A 46 -5.92 -1.49 -27.93
C GLN A 46 -4.77 -2.09 -27.12
N ILE A 47 -3.83 -2.80 -27.75
CA ILE A 47 -2.68 -3.41 -27.06
C ILE A 47 -1.53 -2.41 -26.90
N ASP A 48 -1.21 -1.68 -27.97
CA ASP A 48 0.03 -0.92 -28.13
C ASP A 48 -0.12 0.59 -28.04
N ASP A 49 -1.36 1.11 -27.88
CA ASP A 49 -1.55 2.53 -27.62
C ASP A 49 -0.74 2.93 -26.37
N PRO A 50 0.17 3.91 -26.50
CA PRO A 50 1.16 4.20 -25.46
C PRO A 50 0.56 4.81 -24.20
N ALA A 51 -0.68 5.34 -24.25
CA ALA A 51 -1.33 5.99 -23.12
C ALA A 51 -2.41 5.10 -22.48
N THR A 52 -3.18 4.39 -23.29
CA THR A 52 -4.40 3.67 -22.87
C THR A 52 -4.35 2.18 -23.16
N GLY A 53 -3.37 1.74 -23.95
CA GLY A 53 -3.22 0.35 -24.35
C GLY A 53 -2.91 -0.57 -23.18
N TRP A 54 -3.24 -1.86 -23.34
CA TRP A 54 -3.06 -2.86 -22.29
C TRP A 54 -1.62 -2.95 -21.79
N ARG A 55 -0.62 -2.79 -22.67
CA ARG A 55 0.80 -2.79 -22.29
C ARG A 55 1.17 -1.62 -21.37
N ALA A 56 0.75 -0.41 -21.72
CA ALA A 56 1.02 0.79 -20.92
C ALA A 56 0.36 0.70 -19.53
N ARG A 57 -0.90 0.24 -19.49
CA ARG A 57 -1.63 0.04 -18.24
C ARG A 57 -0.99 -1.02 -17.35
N LEU A 58 -0.54 -2.14 -17.92
CA LEU A 58 0.14 -3.19 -17.17
C LEU A 58 1.47 -2.69 -16.58
N SER A 59 2.26 -1.97 -17.38
CA SER A 59 3.51 -1.36 -16.91
C SER A 59 3.26 -0.38 -15.76
N THR A 60 2.26 0.48 -15.88
CA THR A 60 1.87 1.42 -14.81
C THR A 60 1.45 0.68 -13.54
N CYS A 61 0.63 -0.37 -13.66
CA CYS A 61 0.24 -1.20 -12.52
C CYS A 61 1.43 -1.87 -11.85
N GLN A 62 2.41 -2.37 -12.62
CA GLN A 62 3.63 -2.96 -12.07
C GLN A 62 4.45 -1.92 -11.29
N THR A 63 4.65 -0.73 -11.86
CA THR A 63 5.35 0.37 -11.17
C THR A 63 4.62 0.77 -9.89
N ASN A 64 3.30 0.97 -9.95
CA ASN A 64 2.49 1.30 -8.78
C ASN A 64 2.56 0.20 -7.71
N GLY A 65 2.58 -1.07 -8.11
CA GLY A 65 2.73 -2.21 -7.20
C GLY A 65 4.06 -2.20 -6.46
N VAL A 66 5.17 -1.92 -7.16
CA VAL A 66 6.49 -1.76 -6.54
C VAL A 66 6.50 -0.58 -5.56
N THR A 67 6.03 0.59 -6.00
CA THR A 67 5.98 1.79 -5.15
C THR A 67 5.11 1.57 -3.91
N LEU A 68 3.99 0.88 -4.04
CA LEU A 68 3.12 0.54 -2.91
C LEU A 68 3.81 -0.42 -1.94
N THR A 69 4.50 -1.43 -2.46
CA THR A 69 5.25 -2.40 -1.63
C THR A 69 6.33 -1.71 -0.81
N GLU A 70 7.09 -0.81 -1.43
CA GLU A 70 8.10 -0.01 -0.73
C GLU A 70 7.47 0.93 0.31
N ALA A 71 6.34 1.57 -0.01
CA ALA A 71 5.64 2.45 0.92
C ALA A 71 5.12 1.68 2.15
N ILE A 72 4.57 0.48 1.95
CA ILE A 72 4.15 -0.42 3.03
C ILE A 72 5.37 -0.82 3.88
N GLY A 73 6.49 -1.18 3.25
CA GLY A 73 7.73 -1.49 3.96
C GLY A 73 8.19 -0.36 4.88
N ARG A 74 8.21 0.88 4.37
CA ARG A 74 8.56 2.08 5.17
C ARG A 74 7.59 2.32 6.31
N GLN A 75 6.29 2.14 6.10
CA GLN A 75 5.28 2.29 7.14
C GLN A 75 5.46 1.25 8.26
N ASN A 76 5.71 0.00 7.90
CA ASN A 76 5.93 -1.07 8.89
C ASN A 76 7.16 -0.78 9.75
N THR A 77 8.28 -0.38 9.14
CA THR A 77 9.49 0.01 9.89
C THR A 77 9.21 1.16 10.86
N ALA A 78 8.44 2.17 10.43
CA ALA A 78 8.09 3.30 11.28
C ALA A 78 7.22 2.86 12.47
N VAL A 79 6.27 1.94 12.26
CA VAL A 79 5.45 1.38 13.35
C VAL A 79 6.29 0.57 14.33
N GLU A 80 7.21 -0.26 13.85
CA GLU A 80 8.15 -1.01 14.70
C GLU A 80 9.05 -0.08 15.54
N GLU A 81 9.50 1.03 14.97
CA GLU A 81 10.26 2.05 15.69
C GLU A 81 9.41 2.76 16.74
N MET A 82 8.18 3.15 16.41
CA MET A 82 7.24 3.73 17.38
C MET A 82 6.94 2.77 18.54
N GLN A 83 6.79 1.47 18.27
CA GLN A 83 6.59 0.47 19.32
C GLN A 83 7.81 0.37 20.24
N ARG A 84 9.02 0.28 19.70
CA ARG A 84 10.25 0.25 20.50
C ARG A 84 10.40 1.50 21.37
N ASN A 85 10.08 2.68 20.83
CA ASN A 85 10.13 3.93 21.57
C ASN A 85 9.06 3.97 22.67
N ALA A 86 7.85 3.52 22.38
CA ALA A 86 6.77 3.44 23.36
C ALA A 86 7.12 2.50 24.52
N ASP A 87 7.72 1.33 24.23
CA ASP A 87 8.18 0.39 25.24
C ASP A 87 9.30 0.97 26.12
N ALA A 88 10.24 1.69 25.52
CA ALA A 88 11.31 2.38 26.26
C ALA A 88 10.74 3.47 27.19
N ILE A 89 9.78 4.26 26.72
CA ILE A 89 9.09 5.27 27.52
C ILE A 89 8.28 4.61 28.64
N ALA A 90 7.57 3.51 28.36
CA ALA A 90 6.81 2.79 29.37
C ALA A 90 7.74 2.19 30.45
N ALA A 91 8.89 1.65 30.06
CA ALA A 91 9.89 1.14 31.00
C ALA A 91 10.45 2.24 31.90
N SER A 92 10.81 3.41 31.33
CA SER A 92 11.32 4.54 32.11
C SER A 92 10.26 5.10 33.06
N ALA A 93 9.01 5.22 32.61
CA ALA A 93 7.89 5.64 33.44
C ALA A 93 7.64 4.68 34.61
N ARG A 94 7.68 3.36 34.36
CA ARG A 94 7.55 2.35 35.43
C ARG A 94 8.69 2.45 36.44
N ALA A 95 9.91 2.65 35.99
CA ALA A 95 11.07 2.82 36.87
C ALA A 95 10.93 4.09 37.73
N ALA A 96 10.51 5.21 37.13
CA ALA A 96 10.27 6.46 37.86
C ALA A 96 9.16 6.30 38.92
N VAL A 97 8.04 5.67 38.57
CA VAL A 97 6.95 5.39 39.54
C VAL A 97 7.44 4.47 40.65
N ALA A 98 8.22 3.44 40.35
CA ALA A 98 8.79 2.55 41.35
C ALA A 98 9.74 3.29 42.32
N ALA A 99 10.60 4.17 41.80
CA ALA A 99 11.49 5.00 42.61
C ALA A 99 10.71 5.94 43.54
N VAL A 100 9.69 6.63 43.01
CA VAL A 100 8.82 7.51 43.81
C VAL A 100 8.06 6.72 44.88
N ARG A 101 7.56 5.52 44.56
CA ARG A 101 6.90 4.66 45.55
C ARG A 101 7.86 4.22 46.65
N ALA A 102 9.09 3.82 46.30
CA ALA A 102 10.10 3.44 47.27
C ALA A 102 10.45 4.59 48.22
N GLU A 103 10.66 5.80 47.67
CA GLU A 103 10.90 6.99 48.49
C GLU A 103 9.69 7.35 49.35
N GLY A 104 8.48 7.22 48.80
CA GLY A 104 7.23 7.40 49.55
C GLY A 104 7.10 6.42 50.72
N THR A 105 7.44 5.14 50.53
CA THR A 105 7.44 4.15 51.61
C THR A 105 8.49 4.43 52.68
N LYS A 106 9.67 4.94 52.27
CA LYS A 106 10.74 5.33 53.18
C LYS A 106 10.36 6.57 54.00
N ALA A 107 9.72 7.56 53.36
CA ALA A 107 9.20 8.73 54.03
C ALA A 107 8.07 8.37 55.01
N ALA A 108 7.17 7.47 54.60
CA ALA A 108 6.08 6.97 55.45
C ALA A 108 6.63 6.22 56.68
N SER A 109 7.57 5.30 56.50
CA SER A 109 8.19 4.58 57.62
C SER A 109 8.95 5.52 58.54
N ALA A 110 9.69 6.50 57.99
CA ALA A 110 10.37 7.52 58.77
C ALA A 110 9.39 8.37 59.58
N ALA A 111 8.23 8.73 59.01
CA ALA A 111 7.18 9.48 59.71
C ALA A 111 6.58 8.65 60.86
N THR A 112 6.22 7.40 60.59
CA THR A 112 5.72 6.47 61.63
C THR A 112 6.73 6.29 62.76
N ASN A 113 8.02 6.15 62.44
CA ASN A 113 9.07 6.05 63.45
C ASN A 113 9.12 7.28 64.36
N ILE A 114 8.97 8.50 63.83
CA ILE A 114 8.89 9.71 64.66
C ILE A 114 7.65 9.68 65.54
N LEU A 115 6.49 9.37 64.97
CA LEU A 115 5.21 9.38 65.69
C LEU A 115 5.14 8.30 66.78
N SER A 116 5.90 7.22 66.63
CA SER A 116 5.99 6.15 67.63
C SER A 116 6.95 6.43 68.80
N ARG A 117 7.73 7.52 68.75
CA ARG A 117 8.65 7.87 69.84
C ARG A 117 7.86 8.35 71.07
N PRO A 118 8.37 8.11 72.29
CA PRO A 118 7.77 8.64 73.51
C PRO A 118 7.70 10.16 73.44
N ARG A 119 6.63 10.74 74.01
CA ARG A 119 6.51 12.19 74.10
C ARG A 119 7.68 12.75 74.93
N PRO A 120 8.40 13.78 74.46
CA PRO A 120 9.45 14.41 75.24
C PRO A 120 8.90 14.99 76.55
N ALA A 121 9.76 15.05 77.57
CA ALA A 121 9.43 15.69 78.83
C ALA A 121 9.14 17.19 78.63
N ALA A 122 8.32 17.76 79.51
CA ALA A 122 7.97 19.18 79.45
C ALA A 122 9.23 20.04 79.60
N GLY A 123 9.49 20.91 78.62
CA GLY A 123 10.68 21.77 78.56
C GLY A 123 11.83 21.26 77.68
N ASP A 124 11.78 19.99 77.24
CA ASP A 124 12.80 19.37 76.37
C ASP A 124 12.37 19.25 74.90
N GLU A 125 11.20 19.79 74.53
CA GLU A 125 10.59 19.59 73.21
C GLU A 125 11.49 20.14 72.08
N CYS A 126 12.08 21.32 72.29
CA CYS A 126 12.99 21.95 71.33
C CYS A 126 14.26 21.11 71.12
N ARG A 127 14.80 20.51 72.19
CA ARG A 127 16.00 19.67 72.12
C ARG A 127 15.72 18.37 71.38
N ALA A 128 14.60 17.71 71.71
CA ALA A 128 14.17 16.49 71.02
C ALA A 128 13.90 16.73 69.52
N ALA A 129 13.34 17.89 69.15
CA ALA A 129 13.17 18.28 67.75
C ALA A 129 14.51 18.50 67.02
N PHE A 130 15.48 19.14 67.68
CA PHE A 130 16.83 19.33 67.13
C PHE A 130 17.56 18.00 66.89
N ASP A 131 17.46 17.06 67.83
CA ASP A 131 18.08 15.73 67.69
C ASP A 131 17.44 14.95 66.52
N LEU A 132 16.12 15.03 66.35
CA LEU A 132 15.41 14.45 65.19
C LEU A 132 15.87 15.04 63.84
N LEU A 133 16.10 16.36 63.79
CA LEU A 133 16.61 17.02 62.59
C LEU A 133 18.05 16.60 62.28
N ARG A 134 18.88 16.42 63.31
CA ARG A 134 20.27 15.97 63.17
C ARG A 134 20.37 14.51 62.71
N GLU A 135 19.49 13.63 63.19
CA GLU A 135 19.42 12.23 62.77
C GLU A 135 18.96 12.05 61.30
N ARG A 136 18.24 13.03 60.75
CA ARG A 136 17.72 13.02 59.37
C ARG A 136 18.55 13.82 58.37
N ALA A 137 19.55 14.58 58.82
CA ALA A 137 20.48 15.25 57.93
C ALA A 137 21.31 14.20 57.17
N PRO A 138 21.49 14.35 55.84
CA PRO A 138 22.23 13.39 55.02
C PRO A 138 23.71 13.28 55.41
#